data_AF-X1A2S3-F1
#
_entry.id   AF-X1A2S3-F1
#
_cell.length_a   1.000
_cell.length_b   1.000
_cell.length_c   1.000
_cell.angle_alpha   90.00
_cell.angle_beta   90.00
_cell.angle_gamma   90.00
#
_symmetry.space_group_name_H-M   'P 1'
#
loop_
_entity.id
_entity.type
_entity.pdbx_description
1 polymer ?
#
loop_
_entity_poly.entity_id
_entity_poly.type
_entity_poly.pdbx_seq_one_letter_code
_entity_poly.pdbx_strand_id
1 'polypeptide(L)'
;MKLKTNLKFISRKTIALLIIVAFLLPSFSLIIMVAAEEQTFQNITVDTAYQMIKKEKDYPKLVILDVRTPFEYDKGHLYDAILIPHNELEDQI
;
A
#
# COMPACT_ATOMS: atom_id res chain seq x y z
N MET A 1 21.37 49.22 -38.68
CA MET A 1 21.02 49.58 -37.28
C MET A 1 21.66 48.55 -36.35
N LYS A 2 22.73 48.90 -35.60
CA LYS A 2 23.40 47.96 -34.68
C LYS A 2 22.70 48.01 -33.31
N LEU A 3 22.00 46.94 -32.92
CA LEU A 3 21.49 46.79 -31.55
C LEU A 3 22.66 46.57 -30.60
N LYS A 4 22.91 47.53 -29.70
CA LYS A 4 23.78 47.32 -28.53
C LYS A 4 22.95 46.59 -27.47
N THR A 5 23.13 45.28 -27.35
CA THR A 5 22.58 44.53 -26.22
C THR A 5 23.38 44.87 -24.96
N ASN A 6 22.73 45.58 -24.03
CA ASN A 6 23.27 45.85 -22.70
C ASN A 6 23.12 44.59 -21.84
N LEU A 7 24.01 43.62 -22.04
CA LEU A 7 24.11 42.47 -21.14
C LEU A 7 24.77 42.96 -19.85
N LYS A 8 23.97 43.41 -18.88
CA LYS A 8 24.46 43.81 -17.56
C LYS A 8 25.13 42.60 -16.91
N PHE A 9 26.40 42.76 -16.57
CA PHE A 9 27.22 41.73 -15.95
C PHE A 9 26.62 41.40 -14.58
N ILE A 10 26.09 40.19 -14.43
CA ILE A 10 25.52 39.72 -13.17
C ILE A 10 26.67 39.48 -12.20
N SER A 11 26.65 40.14 -11.05
CA SER A 11 27.76 40.05 -10.09
C SER A 11 27.87 38.65 -9.48
N ARG A 12 29.08 38.25 -9.09
CA ARG A 12 29.34 36.94 -8.44
C ARG A 12 28.44 36.70 -7.21
N LYS A 13 28.10 37.76 -6.46
CA LYS A 13 27.20 37.71 -5.30
C LYS A 13 25.77 37.38 -5.70
N THR A 14 25.31 37.93 -6.83
CA THR A 14 23.96 37.68 -7.37
C THR A 14 23.85 36.25 -7.92
N ILE A 15 24.91 35.74 -8.56
CA ILE A 15 24.97 34.33 -9.01
C ILE A 15 24.93 33.38 -7.80
N ALA A 16 25.73 33.66 -6.75
CA ALA A 16 25.74 32.86 -5.54
C ALA A 16 24.35 32.84 -4.85
N LEU A 17 23.66 33.99 -4.80
CA LEU A 17 22.31 34.08 -4.23
C LEU A 17 21.29 33.25 -5.01
N LEU A 18 21.35 33.27 -6.35
CA LEU A 18 20.45 32.47 -7.20
C LEU A 18 20.68 30.97 -7.02
N ILE A 19 21.93 30.54 -6.84
CA ILE A 19 22.27 29.14 -6.56
C ILE A 19 21.69 28.70 -5.21
N ILE A 20 21.82 29.53 -4.17
CA ILE A 20 21.28 29.23 -2.83
C ILE A 20 19.76 29.13 -2.87
N VAL A 21 19.08 30.07 -3.54
CA VAL A 21 17.61 30.03 -3.70
C VAL A 21 17.18 28.80 -4.49
N ALA A 22 17.87 28.47 -5.59
CA ALA A 22 17.60 27.26 -6.36
C ALA A 22 17.78 25.97 -5.53
N PHE A 23 18.73 25.96 -4.60
CA PHE A 23 18.97 24.84 -3.68
C PHE A 23 17.94 24.74 -2.54
N LEU A 24 17.29 25.84 -2.15
CA LEU A 24 16.28 25.90 -1.09
C LEU A 24 14.85 25.64 -1.57
N LEU A 25 14.58 25.76 -2.87
CA LEU A 25 13.27 25.45 -3.46
C LEU A 25 12.81 23.98 -3.33
N PRO A 26 13.67 22.95 -3.51
CA PRO A 26 13.23 21.56 -3.42
C PRO A 26 12.92 21.08 -1.99
N SER A 27 13.39 21.78 -0.94
CA SER A 27 13.09 21.39 0.45
C SER A 27 11.63 21.56 0.85
N PHE A 28 10.83 22.34 0.09
CA PHE A 28 9.41 22.56 0.41
C PHE A 28 8.49 21.47 -0.16
N SER A 29 8.99 20.59 -1.05
CA SER A 29 8.18 19.56 -1.71
C SER A 29 8.16 18.19 -1.01
N LEU A 30 8.73 18.07 0.19
CA LEU A 30 8.78 16.82 0.97
C LEU A 30 7.69 16.72 2.05
N ILE A 31 6.53 17.36 1.86
CA ILE A 31 5.35 17.02 2.67
C ILE A 31 4.83 15.69 2.12
N ILE A 32 5.22 14.60 2.77
CA ILE A 32 4.72 13.27 2.49
C ILE A 32 3.19 13.28 2.67
N MET A 33 2.52 12.88 1.61
CA MET A 33 1.08 12.75 1.48
C MET A 33 0.54 11.87 2.62
N VAL A 34 -0.59 12.31 3.18
CA VAL A 34 -1.38 11.67 4.25
C VAL A 34 -1.44 10.16 4.04
N ALA A 35 -1.06 9.41 5.08
CA ALA A 35 -1.12 7.95 5.11
C ALA A 35 -2.56 7.49 4.83
N ALA A 36 -2.75 6.86 3.67
CA ALA A 36 -3.92 6.02 3.45
C ALA A 36 -3.79 4.81 4.39
N GLU A 37 -4.85 4.44 5.09
CA GLU A 37 -4.89 3.17 5.81
C GLU A 37 -4.76 2.05 4.78
N GLU A 38 -3.55 1.46 4.67
CA GLU A 38 -3.35 0.28 3.85
C GLU A 38 -4.14 -0.86 4.49
N GLN A 39 -5.15 -1.37 3.77
CA GLN A 39 -5.79 -2.63 4.14
C GLN A 39 -4.70 -3.71 4.20
N THR A 40 -4.50 -4.28 5.38
CA THR A 40 -3.48 -5.29 5.65
C THR A 40 -3.83 -6.68 5.11
N PHE A 41 -4.98 -6.80 4.43
CA PHE A 41 -5.48 -8.03 3.85
C PHE A 41 -5.93 -7.80 2.41
N GLN A 42 -5.85 -8.85 1.61
CA GLN A 42 -6.29 -8.84 0.22
C GLN A 42 -7.59 -9.63 0.07
N ASN A 43 -8.64 -8.98 -0.44
CA ASN A 43 -9.84 -9.68 -0.89
C ASN A 43 -9.54 -10.45 -2.19
N ILE A 44 -10.06 -11.67 -2.29
CA ILE A 44 -9.94 -12.52 -3.48
C ILE A 44 -11.32 -12.93 -3.99
N THR A 45 -11.41 -13.27 -5.27
CA THR A 45 -12.64 -13.81 -5.85
C THR A 45 -12.85 -15.27 -5.46
N VAL A 46 -14.10 -15.75 -5.55
CA VAL A 46 -14.44 -17.16 -5.34
C VAL A 46 -13.66 -18.07 -6.30
N ASP A 47 -13.53 -17.69 -7.57
CA ASP A 47 -12.72 -18.45 -8.55
C ASP A 47 -11.26 -18.55 -8.12
N THR A 48 -10.68 -17.47 -7.60
CA THR A 48 -9.29 -17.46 -7.12
C THR A 48 -9.13 -18.40 -5.92
N ALA A 49 -10.02 -18.29 -4.94
CA ALA A 49 -10.05 -19.20 -3.78
C ALA A 49 -10.18 -20.67 -4.21
N TYR A 50 -11.10 -20.96 -5.14
CA TYR A 50 -11.29 -22.30 -5.67
C TYR A 50 -10.02 -22.85 -6.34
N GLN A 51 -9.31 -22.03 -7.12
CA GLN A 51 -8.04 -22.43 -7.73
C GLN A 51 -6.95 -22.68 -6.68
N MET A 52 -6.87 -21.86 -5.63
CA MET A 52 -5.91 -22.06 -4.54
C MET A 52 -6.16 -23.39 -3.81
N ILE A 53 -7.43 -23.69 -3.51
CA ILE A 53 -7.85 -24.94 -2.86
C ILE A 53 -7.53 -26.15 -3.77
N LYS A 54 -7.82 -26.07 -5.07
CA LYS A 54 -7.56 -27.17 -6.02
C LYS A 54 -6.07 -27.38 -6.30
N LYS A 55 -5.26 -26.33 -6.23
CA LYS A 55 -3.82 -26.37 -6.46
C LYS A 55 -3.04 -26.40 -5.15
N GLU A 56 -3.42 -27.31 -4.24
CA GLU A 56 -2.80 -27.47 -2.92
C GLU A 56 -1.28 -27.54 -2.96
N LYS A 57 -0.69 -28.16 -4.01
CA LYS A 57 0.76 -28.22 -4.21
C LYS A 57 1.44 -26.85 -4.32
N ASP A 58 0.75 -25.87 -4.88
CA ASP A 58 1.24 -24.50 -5.02
C ASP A 58 1.07 -23.72 -3.70
N TYR A 59 0.17 -24.18 -2.82
CA TYR A 59 -0.15 -23.57 -1.53
C TYR A 59 -0.10 -24.60 -0.38
N PRO A 60 1.07 -25.20 -0.09
CA PRO A 60 1.20 -26.31 0.86
C PRO A 60 0.93 -25.93 2.33
N LYS A 61 0.68 -24.65 2.61
CA LYS A 61 0.34 -24.10 3.93
C LYS A 61 -0.97 -23.32 3.90
N LEU A 62 -1.83 -23.58 2.92
CA LEU A 62 -3.14 -22.96 2.83
C LEU A 62 -3.98 -23.37 4.04
N VAL A 63 -4.55 -22.39 4.74
CA VAL A 63 -5.52 -22.59 5.81
C VAL A 63 -6.79 -21.87 5.42
N ILE A 64 -7.92 -22.56 5.57
CA ILE A 64 -9.25 -21.98 5.42
C ILE A 64 -9.79 -21.76 6.82
N LEU A 65 -10.00 -20.50 7.19
CA LEU A 65 -10.58 -20.11 8.46
C LEU A 65 -12.04 -19.72 8.24
N ASP A 66 -12.96 -20.48 8.84
CA ASP A 66 -14.38 -20.14 8.85
C ASP A 66 -14.69 -19.38 10.14
N VAL A 67 -15.10 -18.12 9.99
CA VAL A 67 -15.37 -17.20 11.11
C VAL A 67 -16.86 -17.00 11.38
N ARG A 68 -17.71 -17.83 10.75
CA ARG A 68 -19.16 -17.82 10.94
C ARG A 68 -19.56 -18.45 12.28
N THR A 69 -20.88 -18.52 12.53
CA THR A 69 -21.39 -19.22 13.72
C THR A 69 -21.23 -20.74 13.59
N PRO A 70 -21.12 -21.48 14.71
CA PRO A 70 -21.06 -22.95 14.68
C PRO A 70 -22.23 -23.59 13.93
N PHE A 71 -23.44 -23.04 14.08
CA PHE A 71 -24.63 -23.52 13.38
C PHE A 71 -24.54 -23.41 11.85
N GLU A 72 -23.93 -22.34 11.32
CA GLU A 72 -23.72 -22.19 9.88
C GLU A 72 -22.63 -23.11 9.35
N TYR A 73 -21.58 -23.34 10.14
CA TYR A 73 -20.52 -24.29 9.84
C TYR A 73 -21.07 -25.72 9.78
N ASP A 74 -21.85 -26.13 10.77
CA ASP A 74 -22.45 -27.48 10.85
C ASP A 74 -23.43 -27.77 9.72
N LYS A 75 -24.11 -26.74 9.20
CA LYS A 75 -24.97 -26.88 8.01
C LYS A 75 -24.20 -27.14 6.72
N GLY A 76 -22.93 -26.76 6.69
CA GLY A 76 -22.08 -26.89 5.52
C GLY A 76 -20.92 -25.90 5.57
N HIS A 77 -19.72 -26.42 5.36
CA HIS A 77 -18.46 -25.67 5.32
C HIS A 77 -17.55 -26.25 4.23
N LEU A 78 -16.49 -25.51 3.90
CA LEU A 78 -15.46 -26.00 2.99
C LEU A 78 -14.66 -27.11 3.67
N TYR A 79 -14.30 -28.14 2.90
CA TYR A 79 -13.47 -29.24 3.40
C TYR A 79 -12.16 -28.72 4.01
N ASP A 80 -11.74 -29.29 5.14
CA ASP A 80 -10.59 -28.89 5.97
C ASP A 80 -10.59 -27.45 6.51
N ALA A 81 -11.74 -26.75 6.49
CA ALA A 81 -11.85 -25.45 7.13
C ALA A 81 -11.83 -25.58 8.67
N ILE A 82 -11.08 -24.70 9.32
CA ILE A 82 -11.03 -24.58 10.79
C ILE A 82 -12.08 -23.54 11.20
N LEU A 83 -12.96 -23.89 12.13
CA LEU A 83 -13.93 -22.97 12.69
C LEU A 83 -13.32 -22.21 13.87
N ILE A 84 -13.24 -20.87 13.76
CA ILE A 84 -13.00 -19.98 14.90
C ILE A 84 -14.00 -18.83 14.77
N PRO A 85 -15.14 -18.86 15.49
CA PRO A 85 -16.17 -17.84 15.37
C PRO A 85 -15.61 -16.44 15.58
N HIS A 86 -16.09 -15.46 14.82
CA HIS A 86 -15.54 -14.10 14.87
C HIS A 86 -15.53 -13.49 16.28
N ASN A 87 -16.57 -13.77 17.07
CA ASN A 87 -16.70 -13.31 18.44
C ASN A 87 -15.73 -13.98 19.44
N GLU A 88 -15.02 -15.03 19.02
CA GLU A 88 -13.99 -15.73 19.80
C GLU A 88 -12.58 -15.44 19.29
N LEU A 89 -12.44 -14.76 18.14
CA LEU A 89 -11.14 -14.47 17.54
C LEU A 89 -10.31 -13.53 18.41
N GLU A 90 -10.92 -12.47 18.96
CA GLU A 90 -10.19 -11.48 19.78
C GLU A 90 -9.57 -12.10 21.03
N ASP A 91 -10.16 -13.17 21.55
CA ASP A 91 -9.66 -13.89 22.74
C ASP A 91 -8.50 -14.85 22.42
N GLN A 92 -8.17 -15.06 21.13
CA GLN A 92 -7.19 -16.04 20.67
C GLN A 92 -5.91 -15.43 20.07
N ILE A 93 -5.77 -14.10 20.06
CA ILE A 93 -4.63 -13.37 19.44
C ILE A 93 -3.76 -12.62 20.45
#